data_AF-A0A8C3HTP5-F1
#
_entry.id   AF-A0A8C3HTP5-F1
#
_cell.length_a   1.000
_cell.length_b   1.000
_cell.length_c   1.000
_cell.angle_alpha   90.00
_cell.angle_beta   90.00
_cell.angle_gamma   90.00
#
_symmetry.space_group_name_H-M   'P 1'
#
loop_
_entity.id
_entity.type
_entity.pdbx_description
1 polymer ?
#
loop_
_entity_poly.entity_id
_entity_poly.type
_entity_poly.pdbx_seq_one_letter_code
_entity_poly.pdbx_strand_id
1 'polypeptide(L)' 'MAKSKNHTTHNQSRKWHRNGIKKPRSQRYESLKGVNISLFIILMSGSAVLHMSYRHPASVLAHLLSSPLFENGCLIS' A
#
# COMPACT_ATOMS: atom_id res chain seq x y z
N MET A 1 43.70 -50.20 -5.56
CA MET A 1 42.68 -49.13 -5.66
C MET A 1 43.36 -47.87 -6.17
N ALA A 2 43.03 -47.40 -7.37
CA ALA A 2 43.61 -46.16 -7.89
C ALA A 2 42.86 -44.96 -7.30
N LYS A 3 43.58 -44.01 -6.70
CA LYS A 3 42.96 -42.83 -6.10
C LYS A 3 42.48 -41.87 -7.20
N SER A 4 41.21 -41.46 -7.14
CA SER A 4 40.62 -40.46 -8.03
C SER A 4 40.61 -39.07 -7.38
N LYS A 5 40.38 -38.02 -8.19
CA LYS A 5 40.20 -36.66 -7.68
C LYS A 5 38.83 -36.52 -7.02
N ASN A 6 38.79 -35.99 -5.80
CA ASN A 6 37.56 -35.92 -4.99
C ASN A 6 36.69 -34.68 -5.29
N HIS A 7 37.25 -33.57 -5.79
CA HIS A 7 36.51 -32.34 -6.12
C HIS A 7 37.29 -31.42 -7.08
N THR A 8 36.59 -30.66 -7.94
CA THR A 8 37.21 -29.60 -8.76
C THR A 8 36.23 -28.53 -9.25
N THR A 9 36.67 -27.27 -9.20
CA THR A 9 35.94 -26.08 -9.70
C THR A 9 36.45 -25.62 -11.07
N HIS A 10 37.36 -26.37 -11.72
CA HIS A 10 38.15 -25.92 -12.87
C HIS A 10 37.34 -25.35 -14.05
N ASN A 11 36.16 -25.90 -14.34
CA ASN A 11 35.33 -25.46 -15.45
C ASN A 11 34.08 -24.66 -15.01
N GLN A 12 33.91 -24.38 -13.71
CA GLN A 12 32.69 -23.73 -13.22
C GLN A 12 32.62 -22.28 -13.70
N SER A 13 33.70 -21.52 -13.55
CA SER A 13 33.79 -20.14 -14.03
C SER A 13 33.52 -20.05 -15.54
N ARG A 14 34.15 -20.90 -16.36
CA ARG A 14 33.93 -20.90 -17.82
C ARG A 14 32.46 -21.16 -18.16
N LYS A 15 31.79 -22.09 -17.48
CA LYS A 15 30.35 -22.36 -17.69
C LYS A 15 29.48 -21.17 -17.30
N TRP A 16 29.73 -20.54 -16.16
CA TRP A 16 28.95 -19.38 -15.72
C TRP A 16 29.06 -18.20 -16.68
N HIS A 17 30.23 -18.01 -17.29
CA HIS A 17 30.46 -16.91 -18.23
C HIS A 17 29.98 -17.19 -19.66
N ARG A 18 29.68 -18.44 -20.06
CA ARG A 18 29.12 -18.74 -21.39
C ARG A 18 27.81 -17.99 -21.67
N ASN A 19 26.93 -17.92 -20.68
CA ASN A 19 25.66 -17.18 -20.78
C ASN A 19 25.76 -15.78 -20.14
N GLY A 20 26.90 -15.48 -19.50
CA GLY A 20 27.14 -14.29 -18.70
C GLY A 20 26.40 -14.31 -17.36
N ILE A 21 27.09 -13.95 -16.29
CA ILE A 21 26.47 -13.75 -14.97
C ILE A 21 25.73 -12.41 -15.01
N LYS A 22 24.40 -12.45 -15.13
CA LYS A 22 23.57 -11.24 -15.22
C LYS A 22 23.28 -10.69 -13.83
N LYS A 23 23.36 -9.36 -13.70
CA LYS A 23 22.87 -8.66 -12.50
C LYS A 23 21.34 -8.71 -12.46
N PRO A 24 20.71 -8.76 -11.27
CA PRO A 24 19.26 -8.64 -11.18
C PRO A 24 18.83 -7.31 -11.79
N ARG A 25 17.69 -7.31 -12.49
CA ARG A 25 17.13 -6.10 -13.09
C ARG A 25 16.56 -5.21 -11.99
N SER A 26 17.01 -3.96 -11.91
CA SER A 26 16.38 -2.96 -11.06
C SER A 26 15.00 -2.60 -11.62
N GLN A 27 14.00 -2.54 -10.74
CA GLN A 27 12.66 -2.08 -11.07
C GLN A 27 12.45 -0.70 -10.42
N ARG A 28 11.66 0.17 -11.07
CA ARG A 28 11.38 1.52 -10.53
C ARG A 28 10.64 1.45 -9.18
N TYR A 29 9.88 0.38 -8.96
CA TYR A 29 9.20 0.09 -7.72
C TYR A 29 9.58 -1.32 -7.27
N GLU A 30 10.04 -1.44 -6.04
CA GLU A 30 10.41 -2.71 -5.42
C GLU A 30 9.18 -3.45 -4.89
N SER A 31 9.28 -4.78 -4.78
CA SER A 31 8.19 -5.59 -4.23
C SER A 31 8.03 -5.36 -2.73
N LEU A 32 6.79 -5.34 -2.23
CA LEU A 32 6.49 -5.21 -0.79
C LEU A 32 6.65 -6.53 0.00
N LYS A 33 7.35 -7.52 -0.57
CA LYS A 33 7.57 -8.83 0.06
C LYS A 33 8.49 -8.66 1.27
N GLY A 34 7.99 -9.01 2.46
CA GLY A 34 8.72 -8.86 3.74
C GLY A 34 8.41 -7.57 4.50
N VAL A 35 7.52 -6.71 3.99
CA VAL A 35 6.98 -5.59 4.76
C VAL A 35 6.05 -6.16 5.84
N ASN A 36 6.27 -5.77 7.10
CA ASN A 36 5.41 -6.15 8.22
C ASN A 36 3.96 -5.76 7.90
N ILE A 37 3.00 -6.66 8.16
CA ILE A 37 1.58 -6.48 7.82
C ILE A 37 1.04 -5.16 8.41
N SER A 38 1.48 -4.75 9.60
CA SER A 38 1.08 -3.48 10.20
C SER A 38 1.60 -2.27 9.42
N LEU A 39 2.86 -2.31 8.96
CA LEU A 39 3.43 -1.25 8.10
C LEU A 39 2.74 -1.23 6.73
N PHE A 40 2.39 -2.38 6.18
CA PHE A 40 1.68 -2.49 4.91
C PHE A 40 0.28 -1.85 4.99
N ILE A 41 -0.49 -2.14 6.05
CA ILE A 41 -1.82 -1.56 6.27
C ILE A 41 -1.73 -0.03 6.42
N ILE A 42 -0.78 0.47 7.21
CA ILE A 42 -0.57 1.92 7.42
C ILE A 42 -0.27 2.62 6.08
N LEU A 43 0.65 2.09 5.29
CA LEU A 43 1.03 2.68 3.99
C LEU A 43 -0.12 2.68 2.97
N MET A 44 -1.00 1.69 3.01
CA MET A 44 -2.15 1.60 2.09
C MET A 44 -3.34 2.46 2.55
N SER A 45 -3.50 2.68 3.85
CA SER A 45 -4.57 3.52 4.41
C SER A 45 -4.34 5.04 4.25
N GLY A 46 -3.07 5.50 4.21
CA GLY A 46 -2.72 6.92 4.20
C GLY A 46 -3.08 7.70 2.93
N SER A 47 -3.34 7.03 1.80
CA SER A 47 -3.71 7.70 0.53
C SER A 47 -5.23 7.89 0.35
N ALA A 48 -6.07 7.19 1.11
CA ALA A 48 -7.52 7.24 0.95
C ALA A 48 -8.18 8.47 1.61
N VAL A 49 -7.53 9.07 2.61
CA VAL A 49 -8.09 10.19 3.39
C VAL A 49 -8.08 11.50 2.59
N LEU A 50 -7.11 11.69 1.69
CA LEU A 50 -7.00 12.92 0.90
C LEU A 50 -7.93 12.97 -0.32
N HIS A 51 -8.46 11.83 -0.79
CA HIS A 51 -9.34 11.81 -1.97
C HIS A 51 -10.83 12.01 -1.63
N MET A 52 -11.23 11.87 -0.35
CA MET A 52 -12.63 12.04 0.07
C MET A 52 -12.93 13.38 0.74
N SER A 53 -11.92 14.18 1.10
CA SER A 53 -12.13 15.48 1.75
C SER A 53 -12.39 16.66 0.80
N TYR A 54 -12.20 16.51 -0.53
CA TYR A 54 -12.43 17.60 -1.49
C TYR A 54 -13.80 17.58 -2.19
N ARG A 55 -14.73 16.70 -1.78
CA ARG A 55 -16.12 16.70 -2.30
C ARG A 55 -17.11 17.26 -1.27
N HIS A 56 -17.07 18.59 -1.15
CA HIS A 56 -18.22 19.48 -0.96
C HIS A 56 -18.92 19.58 0.43
N PRO A 57 -18.47 20.50 1.32
CA PRO A 57 -19.23 20.92 2.50
C PRO A 57 -19.93 22.29 2.29
N ALA A 58 -20.83 22.42 1.31
CA ALA A 58 -21.50 23.71 1.06
C ALA A 58 -23.04 23.65 0.91
N SER A 59 -23.69 22.49 1.05
CA SER A 59 -25.14 22.38 0.83
C SER A 59 -25.99 22.10 2.07
N VAL A 60 -25.40 21.76 3.22
CA VAL A 60 -26.19 21.26 4.39
C VAL A 60 -26.54 22.36 5.40
N LEU A 61 -25.91 23.53 5.34
CA LEU A 61 -26.15 24.61 6.32
C LEU A 61 -27.38 25.49 6.03
N ALA A 62 -27.94 25.42 4.82
CA ALA A 62 -29.06 26.29 4.42
C ALA A 62 -30.45 25.82 4.92
N HIS A 63 -30.59 24.59 5.43
CA HIS A 63 -31.90 24.02 5.79
C HIS A 63 -32.28 24.16 7.26
N LEU A 64 -31.38 24.57 8.16
CA LEU A 64 -31.65 24.59 9.61
C LEU A 64 -31.99 25.96 10.21
N LEU A 65 -32.03 27.03 9.40
CA LEU A 65 -32.25 28.40 9.88
C LEU A 65 -33.60 29.02 9.45
N SER A 66 -34.61 28.23 9.06
CA SER A 66 -35.88 28.77 8.55
C SER A 66 -37.17 28.28 9.20
N SER A 67 -37.13 27.72 10.42
CA SER A 67 -38.36 27.35 11.14
C SER A 67 -38.59 28.22 12.38
N PRO A 68 -39.35 29.33 12.28
CA PRO A 68 -39.94 30.00 13.43
C PRO A 68 -41.26 29.29 13.78
N LEU A 69 -41.50 29.03 15.06
CA LEU A 69 -42.78 29.23 15.78
C LEU A 69 -42.69 28.57 17.16
N PHE A 70 -42.16 29.35 18.08
CA PHE A 70 -42.63 29.37 19.47
C PHE A 70 -44.09 29.87 19.43
N GLU A 71 -45.01 29.22 20.16
CA GLU A 71 -46.15 29.86 20.85
C GLU A 71 -46.99 28.78 21.56
N ASN A 72 -46.94 28.85 22.90
CA ASN A 72 -48.03 28.58 23.85
C ASN A 72 -48.47 27.15 24.13
N GLY A 73 -48.03 26.69 25.31
CA GLY A 73 -48.62 25.56 26.00
C GLY A 73 -50.13 25.72 26.20
N CYS A 74 -50.86 24.67 25.86
CA CYS A 74 -52.21 24.43 26.32
C CYS A 74 -52.42 22.91 26.40
N LEU A 75 -52.66 22.43 27.62
CA LEU A 75 -53.27 21.14 27.93
C LEU A 75 -54.62 21.05 27.23
N ILE A 76 -54.90 19.99 26.47
CA ILE A 76 -56.28 19.59 26.18
C ILE A 76 -56.40 18.06 26.25
N SER A 77 -57.49 17.67 26.92
CA SER A 77 -58.07 16.38 27.30
C SER A 77 -57.83 15.15 26.43
#